data_AF-A0A3M8CL89-F1
#
_entry.id   AF-A0A3M8CL89-F1
#
_cell.length_a   1.000
_cell.length_b   1.000
_cell.length_c   1.000
_cell.angle_alpha   90.00
_cell.angle_beta   90.00
_cell.angle_gamma   90.00
#
_symmetry.space_group_name_H-M   'P 1'
#
loop_
_entity.id
_entity.type
_entity.pdbx_description
1 polymer ?
#
loop_
_entity_poly.entity_id
_entity_poly.type
_entity_poly.pdbx_seq_one_letter_code
_entity_poly.pdbx_strand_id
1 'polypeptide(L)'
;MGVDASGNTLQIYDTPNPADENFFFAMNLDSDGTSFWTAGLSTFNVYKFDIASGNILTQFKANGFFSVAGLAIFGERMPPPQQVCPVVNIQSCCQVVIERKTQLVPPARVGTASEEKVVVAGIEKVCPEKVVICGVVRKTIRYVDAKGNNQTREDDVPFQCVIDREDANEGDTFHIVGADILCTVFAEEANFNADRSLAFKWVEKEIVKVCIRKGPPPADTL
;
A
#
# COMPACT_ATOMS: atom_id res chain seq x y z
N MET A 1 28.96 16.36 -25.40
CA MET A 1 29.49 17.51 -24.64
C MET A 1 29.05 17.39 -23.20
N GLY A 2 29.96 17.47 -22.23
CA GLY A 2 29.64 17.60 -20.82
C GLY A 2 29.49 19.07 -20.45
N VAL A 3 28.49 19.41 -19.62
CA VAL A 3 28.22 20.77 -19.15
C VAL A 3 28.08 20.80 -17.63
N ASP A 4 28.36 21.94 -17.01
CA ASP A 4 28.09 22.17 -15.59
C ASP A 4 26.62 22.55 -15.35
N ALA A 5 26.24 22.69 -14.08
CA ALA A 5 24.88 23.08 -13.68
C ALA A 5 24.47 24.49 -14.15
N SER A 6 25.43 25.32 -14.57
CA SER A 6 25.19 26.66 -15.12
C SER A 6 25.12 26.64 -16.66
N GLY A 7 25.29 25.47 -17.29
CA GLY A 7 25.28 25.30 -18.74
C GLY A 7 26.62 25.59 -19.42
N ASN A 8 27.71 25.80 -18.66
CA ASN A 8 29.03 25.98 -19.25
C ASN A 8 29.57 24.64 -19.74
N THR A 9 30.22 24.64 -20.90
CA THR A 9 30.89 23.45 -21.43
C THR A 9 32.08 23.07 -20.57
N LEU A 10 32.03 21.86 -20.00
CA LEU A 10 33.13 21.25 -19.24
C LEU A 10 34.05 20.43 -20.13
N GLN A 11 33.49 19.70 -21.09
CA GLN A 11 34.25 18.80 -21.94
C GLN A 11 33.57 18.51 -23.28
N ILE A 12 34.37 18.40 -24.34
CA ILE A 12 33.93 17.96 -25.67
C ILE A 12 34.54 16.59 -25.95
N TYR A 13 33.73 15.66 -26.44
CA TYR A 13 34.14 14.31 -26.78
C TYR A 13 33.95 14.15 -28.28
N ASP A 14 35.02 13.78 -28.97
CA ASP A 14 35.04 13.62 -30.42
C ASP A 14 36.08 12.56 -30.81
N THR A 15 36.02 12.12 -32.06
CA THR A 15 37.04 11.24 -32.63
C THR A 15 38.20 12.06 -33.22
N PRO A 16 39.40 11.47 -33.39
CA PRO A 16 40.52 12.16 -34.03
C PRO A 16 40.23 12.63 -35.47
N ASN A 17 39.28 11.97 -36.15
CA ASN A 17 38.81 12.33 -37.49
C ASN A 17 37.29 12.59 -37.45
N PRO A 18 36.83 13.78 -37.06
CA PRO A 18 35.39 14.09 -36.91
C PRO A 18 34.57 13.93 -38.20
N ALA A 19 35.23 13.96 -39.36
CA ALA A 19 34.60 13.68 -40.65
C ALA A 19 34.14 12.22 -40.80
N ASP A 20 34.80 11.29 -40.08
CA ASP A 20 34.48 9.87 -40.10
C ASP A 20 33.34 9.52 -39.13
N GLU A 21 33.05 10.40 -38.16
CA GLU A 21 32.06 10.18 -37.10
C GLU A 21 31.40 11.50 -36.66
N ASN A 22 30.24 11.82 -37.23
CA ASN A 22 29.54 13.08 -36.98
C ASN A 22 28.17 12.91 -36.29
N PHE A 23 27.79 11.67 -35.95
CA PHE A 23 26.47 11.39 -35.39
C PHE A 23 26.47 10.27 -34.34
N PHE A 24 26.90 10.64 -33.13
CA PHE A 24 26.71 9.85 -31.92
C PHE A 24 25.23 9.84 -31.51
N PHE A 25 24.66 8.67 -31.23
CA PHE A 25 23.23 8.55 -30.91
C PHE A 25 22.93 7.96 -29.52
N ALA A 26 23.93 7.42 -28.82
CA ALA A 26 23.76 6.77 -27.52
C ALA A 26 24.76 7.28 -26.48
N MET A 27 24.38 7.27 -25.22
CA MET A 27 25.28 7.55 -24.10
C MET A 27 24.92 6.64 -22.94
N ASN A 28 25.84 5.77 -22.56
CA ASN A 28 25.67 4.84 -21.45
C ASN A 28 26.87 4.97 -20.51
N LEU A 29 26.63 5.41 -19.27
CA LEU A 29 27.69 5.55 -18.28
C LEU A 29 28.20 4.17 -17.85
N ASP A 30 29.51 3.98 -17.81
CA ASP A 30 30.08 2.74 -17.28
C ASP A 30 29.86 2.65 -15.76
N SER A 31 29.83 1.43 -15.24
CA SER A 31 29.62 1.15 -13.82
C SER A 31 30.66 1.84 -12.92
N ASP A 32 31.86 2.16 -13.43
CA ASP A 32 32.90 2.88 -12.68
C ASP A 32 32.63 4.39 -12.53
N GLY A 33 31.72 4.97 -13.34
CA GLY A 33 31.41 6.40 -13.34
C GLY A 33 32.52 7.31 -13.89
N THR A 34 33.59 6.72 -14.42
CA THR A 34 34.76 7.44 -14.97
C THR A 34 34.77 7.49 -16.49
N SER A 35 33.94 6.67 -17.12
CA SER A 35 33.88 6.51 -18.56
C SER A 35 32.45 6.29 -19.04
N PHE A 36 32.20 6.52 -20.33
CA PHE A 36 30.90 6.23 -20.94
C PHE A 36 31.08 5.62 -22.32
N TRP A 37 30.06 4.88 -22.74
CA TRP A 37 29.98 4.25 -24.05
C TRP A 37 29.02 5.02 -24.95
N THR A 38 29.43 5.20 -26.20
CA THR A 38 28.61 5.76 -27.27
C THR A 38 28.80 4.94 -28.55
N ALA A 39 27.95 5.17 -29.53
CA ALA A 39 28.07 4.57 -30.83
C ALA A 39 27.68 5.56 -31.93
N GLY A 40 28.34 5.41 -33.07
CA GLY A 40 28.00 6.05 -34.33
C GLY A 40 26.84 5.31 -34.99
N LEU A 41 25.76 6.03 -35.31
CA LEU A 41 24.54 5.39 -35.84
C LEU A 41 24.80 4.70 -37.18
N SER A 42 25.59 5.37 -38.05
CA SER A 42 25.82 4.98 -39.44
C SER A 42 27.17 4.30 -39.68
N THR A 43 28.15 4.52 -38.80
CA THR A 43 29.52 4.00 -38.93
C THR A 43 29.70 2.63 -38.29
N PHE A 44 28.78 2.27 -37.41
CA PHE A 44 28.81 1.09 -36.55
C PHE A 44 29.95 1.07 -35.54
N ASN A 45 30.68 2.17 -35.39
CA ASN A 45 31.74 2.25 -34.41
C ASN A 45 31.13 2.46 -33.03
N VAL A 46 31.61 1.67 -32.07
CA VAL A 46 31.32 1.78 -30.65
C VAL A 46 32.58 2.30 -29.98
N TYR A 47 32.43 3.36 -29.18
CA TYR A 47 33.53 4.02 -28.50
C TYR A 47 33.28 4.03 -27.00
N LYS A 48 34.34 3.83 -26.23
CA LYS A 48 34.38 4.14 -24.80
C LYS A 48 35.25 5.37 -24.61
N PHE A 49 34.68 6.43 -24.03
CA PHE A 49 35.39 7.65 -23.71
C PHE A 49 35.66 7.75 -22.20
N ASP A 50 36.84 8.23 -21.84
CA ASP A 50 37.14 8.70 -20.50
C ASP A 50 36.49 10.08 -20.28
N ILE A 51 35.75 10.24 -19.18
CA ILE A 51 34.99 11.47 -18.89
C ILE A 51 35.92 12.64 -18.57
N ALA A 52 36.99 12.39 -17.81
CA ALA A 52 37.86 13.46 -17.34
C ALA A 52 38.74 14.04 -18.45
N SER A 53 39.29 13.18 -19.29
CA SER A 53 40.27 13.54 -20.33
C SER A 53 39.68 13.64 -21.74
N GLY A 54 38.52 13.02 -21.99
CA GLY A 54 37.93 12.92 -23.32
C GLY A 54 38.63 11.92 -24.25
N ASN A 55 39.59 11.15 -23.75
CA ASN A 55 40.32 10.16 -24.54
C ASN A 55 39.43 8.96 -24.88
N ILE A 56 39.64 8.39 -26.06
CA ILE A 56 39.07 7.09 -26.43
C ILE A 56 39.85 6.00 -25.70
N LEU A 57 39.19 5.31 -24.78
CA LEU A 57 39.74 4.18 -24.04
C LEU A 57 39.67 2.88 -24.85
N THR A 58 38.61 2.72 -25.64
CA THR A 58 38.46 1.58 -26.53
C THR A 58 37.55 1.90 -27.70
N GLN A 59 37.74 1.20 -28.82
CA GLN A 59 36.92 1.31 -30.01
C GLN A 59 36.81 -0.05 -30.70
N PHE A 60 35.61 -0.39 -31.15
CA PHE A 60 35.38 -1.53 -32.03
C PHE A 60 34.19 -1.28 -32.94
N LYS A 61 34.07 -2.10 -34.00
CA LYS A 61 32.94 -2.04 -34.92
C LYS A 61 31.90 -3.08 -34.53
N ALA A 62 30.66 -2.66 -34.31
CA ALA A 62 29.54 -3.57 -34.12
C ALA A 62 29.20 -4.26 -35.45
N ASN A 63 28.84 -5.55 -35.40
CA ASN A 63 28.37 -6.30 -36.57
C ASN A 63 26.90 -5.94 -36.85
N GLY A 64 26.67 -4.77 -37.44
CA GLY A 64 25.35 -4.28 -37.84
C GLY A 64 25.05 -4.51 -39.33
N PHE A 65 23.77 -4.63 -39.69
CA PHE A 65 23.30 -4.68 -41.08
C PHE A 65 22.90 -3.30 -41.62
N PHE A 66 22.20 -2.47 -40.81
CA PHE A 66 21.65 -1.18 -41.25
C PHE A 66 22.02 -0.01 -40.34
N SER A 67 21.99 -0.19 -39.00
CA SER A 67 22.48 0.78 -38.01
C SER A 67 22.77 0.10 -36.67
N VAL A 68 23.46 0.79 -35.76
CA VAL A 68 23.42 0.44 -34.33
C VAL A 68 22.18 1.14 -33.77
N ALA A 69 21.09 0.41 -33.53
CA ALA A 69 19.82 1.00 -33.06
C ALA A 69 19.69 1.03 -31.53
N GLY A 70 20.66 0.47 -30.81
CA GLY A 70 20.70 0.43 -29.35
C GLY A 70 22.06 -0.02 -28.83
N LEU A 71 22.44 0.52 -27.68
CA LEU A 71 23.65 0.16 -26.93
C LEU A 71 23.26 0.11 -25.46
N ALA A 72 23.53 -1.01 -24.78
CA ALA A 72 23.27 -1.20 -23.36
C ALA A 72 24.51 -1.82 -22.69
N ILE A 73 24.71 -1.51 -21.41
CA ILE A 73 25.83 -2.02 -20.61
C ILE A 73 25.29 -3.09 -19.66
N PHE A 74 25.82 -4.30 -19.74
CA PHE A 74 25.49 -5.35 -18.78
C PHE A 74 26.10 -5.02 -17.41
N GLY A 75 25.29 -5.11 -16.35
CA GLY A 75 25.75 -4.78 -15.00
C GLY A 75 25.91 -3.29 -14.75
N GLU A 76 25.11 -2.45 -15.42
CA GLU A 76 24.96 -1.05 -15.01
C GLU A 76 24.74 -0.96 -13.50
N ARG A 77 25.36 0.03 -12.85
CA ARG A 77 25.13 0.25 -11.43
C ARG A 77 23.65 0.58 -11.26
N MET A 78 22.89 -0.42 -10.84
CA MET A 78 21.65 -0.15 -10.13
C MET A 78 22.03 0.79 -8.98
N PRO A 79 21.24 1.84 -8.72
CA PRO A 79 21.38 2.57 -7.48
C PRO A 79 21.52 1.54 -6.37
N PRO A 80 22.45 1.70 -5.39
CA PRO A 80 22.36 0.91 -4.18
C PRO A 80 20.90 0.97 -3.71
N PRO A 81 20.29 -0.14 -3.24
CA PRO A 81 18.89 -0.15 -2.82
C PRO A 81 18.67 1.13 -2.04
N GLN A 82 17.80 2.00 -2.57
CA GLN A 82 17.76 3.39 -2.16
C GLN A 82 17.82 3.42 -0.64
N GLN A 83 18.77 4.19 -0.10
CA GLN A 83 18.84 4.46 1.32
C GLN A 83 17.41 4.68 1.78
N VAL A 84 16.96 3.76 2.62
CA VAL A 84 15.59 3.62 3.09
C VAL A 84 15.03 5.03 3.27
N CYS A 85 14.19 5.50 2.34
CA CYS A 85 13.25 6.57 2.67
C CYS A 85 12.69 6.09 4.00
N PRO A 86 12.81 6.82 5.12
CA PRO A 86 12.35 6.31 6.40
C PRO A 86 10.96 5.79 6.14
N VAL A 87 10.78 4.46 6.24
CA VAL A 87 9.51 3.83 5.90
C VAL A 87 8.57 4.49 6.85
N VAL A 88 7.82 5.47 6.34
CA VAL A 88 6.86 6.19 7.17
C VAL A 88 6.00 5.06 7.70
N ASN A 89 5.89 4.95 9.02
CA ASN A 89 5.06 3.92 9.63
C ASN A 89 3.60 4.30 9.37
N ILE A 90 3.19 4.11 8.11
CA ILE A 90 1.93 4.56 7.57
C ILE A 90 0.87 3.70 8.23
N GLN A 91 -0.08 4.40 8.81
CA GLN A 91 -1.29 3.77 9.29
C GLN A 91 -2.08 3.26 8.09
N SER A 92 -2.30 1.96 8.06
CA SER A 92 -3.12 1.30 7.05
C SER A 92 -4.39 0.81 7.72
N CYS A 93 -5.52 0.89 7.04
CA CYS A 93 -6.80 0.48 7.61
C CYS A 93 -7.58 -0.37 6.61
N CYS A 94 -8.44 -1.24 7.12
CA CYS A 94 -9.48 -1.87 6.31
C CYS A 94 -10.86 -1.53 6.89
N GLN A 95 -11.88 -1.70 6.05
CA GLN A 95 -13.27 -1.44 6.38
C GLN A 95 -14.12 -2.63 5.99
N VAL A 96 -15.03 -3.04 6.86
CA VAL A 96 -15.98 -4.12 6.59
C VAL A 96 -17.39 -3.67 6.91
N VAL A 97 -18.31 -3.95 6.00
CA VAL A 97 -19.73 -3.72 6.21
C VAL A 97 -20.31 -4.95 6.90
N ILE A 98 -20.97 -4.75 8.04
CA ILE A 98 -21.63 -5.80 8.80
C ILE A 98 -23.12 -5.51 8.78
N GLU A 99 -23.92 -6.49 8.38
CA GLU A 99 -25.38 -6.45 8.44
C GLU A 99 -25.89 -7.52 9.39
N ARG A 100 -26.82 -7.15 10.27
CA ARG A 100 -27.33 -8.08 11.28
C ARG A 100 -28.80 -7.87 11.61
N LYS A 101 -29.40 -8.98 12.07
CA LYS A 101 -30.79 -9.09 12.51
C LYS A 101 -30.83 -9.84 13.84
N THR A 102 -31.15 -9.16 14.93
CA THR A 102 -31.27 -9.76 16.27
C THR A 102 -32.71 -10.03 16.59
N GLN A 103 -33.06 -11.25 17.01
CA GLN A 103 -34.41 -11.55 17.45
C GLN A 103 -34.65 -11.02 18.87
N LEU A 104 -35.73 -10.27 19.05
CA LEU A 104 -36.16 -9.76 20.35
C LEU A 104 -37.14 -10.76 20.95
N VAL A 105 -36.66 -11.57 21.89
CA VAL A 105 -37.47 -12.55 22.61
C VAL A 105 -37.33 -12.29 24.11
N PRO A 106 -38.39 -11.89 24.82
CA PRO A 106 -39.70 -11.50 24.30
C PRO A 106 -39.65 -10.25 23.39
N PRO A 107 -40.68 -9.96 22.60
CA PRO A 107 -40.70 -8.77 21.73
C PRO A 107 -40.66 -7.48 22.54
N ALA A 108 -39.99 -6.47 21.99
CA ALA A 108 -39.80 -5.16 22.60
C ALA A 108 -41.01 -4.27 22.36
N ARG A 109 -41.37 -3.42 23.32
CA ARG A 109 -42.24 -2.26 23.09
C ARG A 109 -41.51 -1.28 22.19
N VAL A 110 -42.23 -0.75 21.20
CA VAL A 110 -41.62 0.14 20.20
C VAL A 110 -41.04 1.39 20.86
N GLY A 111 -39.86 1.79 20.40
CA GLY A 111 -39.12 2.95 20.91
C GLY A 111 -38.42 2.72 22.25
N THR A 112 -38.40 1.48 22.76
CA THR A 112 -37.72 1.17 24.02
C THR A 112 -36.38 0.47 23.83
N ALA A 113 -36.11 -0.07 22.64
CA ALA A 113 -34.83 -0.73 22.38
C ALA A 113 -33.70 0.29 22.17
N SER A 114 -32.58 0.00 22.84
CA SER A 114 -31.33 0.76 22.79
C SER A 114 -30.17 -0.22 22.69
N GLU A 115 -29.05 0.21 22.12
CA GLU A 115 -27.88 -0.63 21.90
C GLU A 115 -26.59 0.02 22.42
N GLU A 116 -25.70 -0.84 22.90
CA GLU A 116 -24.32 -0.52 23.27
C GLU A 116 -23.41 -1.50 22.53
N LYS A 117 -22.30 -1.00 21.97
CA LYS A 117 -21.42 -1.78 21.11
C LYS A 117 -19.96 -1.51 21.43
N VAL A 118 -19.16 -2.57 21.34
CA VAL A 118 -17.70 -2.50 21.46
C VAL A 118 -17.07 -3.35 20.38
N VAL A 119 -16.16 -2.77 19.61
CA VAL A 119 -15.35 -3.50 18.63
C VAL A 119 -14.09 -4.00 19.30
N VAL A 120 -13.84 -5.31 19.18
CA VAL A 120 -12.58 -5.93 19.58
C VAL A 120 -11.96 -6.56 18.35
N ALA A 121 -10.71 -6.27 18.07
CA ALA A 121 -9.99 -6.81 16.92
C ALA A 121 -8.59 -7.28 17.32
N GLY A 122 -8.06 -8.24 16.58
CA GLY A 122 -6.73 -8.81 16.72
C GLY A 122 -6.12 -9.11 15.36
N ILE A 123 -4.78 -9.13 15.31
CA ILE A 123 -4.06 -9.61 14.14
C ILE A 123 -4.07 -11.13 14.18
N GLU A 124 -4.67 -11.74 13.16
CA GLU A 124 -4.79 -13.20 13.05
C GLU A 124 -3.54 -13.81 12.40
N LYS A 125 -3.10 -13.23 11.29
CA LYS A 125 -1.93 -13.70 10.53
C LYS A 125 -1.34 -12.59 9.70
N VAL A 126 -0.01 -12.60 9.58
CA VAL A 126 0.72 -11.80 8.59
C VAL A 126 1.23 -12.74 7.50
N CYS A 127 0.90 -12.41 6.26
CA CYS A 127 1.33 -13.09 5.05
C CYS A 127 2.12 -12.10 4.18
N PRO A 128 2.88 -12.59 3.18
CA PRO A 128 3.41 -11.71 2.15
C PRO A 128 2.30 -10.82 1.57
N GLU A 129 2.54 -9.51 1.57
CA GLU A 129 1.67 -8.47 1.03
C GLU A 129 0.34 -8.24 1.78
N LYS A 130 0.02 -9.02 2.82
CA LYS A 130 -1.31 -9.03 3.47
C LYS A 130 -1.22 -9.15 4.99
N VAL A 131 -2.06 -8.39 5.70
CA VAL A 131 -2.31 -8.57 7.13
C VAL A 131 -3.77 -8.95 7.34
N VAL A 132 -4.00 -10.13 7.92
CA VAL A 132 -5.32 -10.66 8.22
C VAL A 132 -5.72 -10.25 9.64
N ILE A 133 -6.87 -9.59 9.75
CA ILE A 133 -7.47 -9.14 11.01
C ILE A 133 -8.73 -9.95 11.25
N CYS A 134 -8.85 -10.47 12.47
CA CYS A 134 -10.10 -11.03 12.98
C CYS A 134 -10.63 -10.15 14.11
N GLY A 135 -11.93 -10.10 14.29
CA GLY A 135 -12.53 -9.33 15.36
C GLY A 135 -13.97 -9.72 15.62
N VAL A 136 -14.52 -9.13 16.67
CA VAL A 136 -15.91 -9.28 17.07
C VAL A 136 -16.49 -7.93 17.43
N VAL A 137 -17.70 -7.65 16.94
CA VAL A 137 -18.52 -6.57 17.46
C VAL A 137 -19.37 -7.16 18.57
N ARG A 138 -19.03 -6.84 19.82
CA ARG A 138 -19.84 -7.20 20.98
C ARG A 138 -20.97 -6.20 21.12
N LYS A 139 -22.19 -6.70 21.20
CA LYS A 139 -23.39 -5.89 21.26
C LYS A 139 -24.23 -6.26 22.46
N THR A 140 -24.77 -5.24 23.13
CA THR A 140 -25.79 -5.38 24.16
C THR A 140 -27.01 -4.54 23.78
N ILE A 141 -28.17 -5.17 23.59
CA ILE A 141 -29.46 -4.51 23.37
C ILE A 141 -30.24 -4.51 24.67
N ARG A 142 -30.74 -3.36 25.09
CA ARG A 142 -31.63 -3.20 26.27
C ARG A 142 -32.98 -2.68 25.80
N TYR A 143 -34.07 -3.29 26.29
CA TYR A 143 -35.43 -2.92 25.89
C TYR A 143 -36.47 -3.30 26.94
N VAL A 144 -37.69 -2.79 26.81
CA VAL A 144 -38.83 -3.15 27.66
C VAL A 144 -39.75 -4.11 26.91
N ASP A 145 -40.11 -5.24 27.51
CA ASP A 145 -40.98 -6.22 26.87
C ASP A 145 -42.48 -5.85 26.92
N ALA A 146 -43.32 -6.63 26.23
CA ALA A 146 -44.78 -6.44 26.24
C ALA A 146 -45.39 -6.37 27.66
N LYS A 147 -44.81 -7.07 28.64
CA LYS A 147 -45.28 -7.10 30.04
C LYS A 147 -44.72 -5.94 30.89
N GLY A 148 -43.81 -5.14 30.35
CA GLY A 148 -43.19 -4.02 31.05
C GLY A 148 -41.89 -4.36 31.78
N ASN A 149 -41.32 -5.55 31.57
CA ASN A 149 -40.05 -5.91 32.19
C ASN A 149 -38.86 -5.45 31.34
N ASN A 150 -37.78 -5.06 32.00
CA ASN A 150 -36.51 -4.78 31.33
C ASN A 150 -35.85 -6.08 30.88
N GLN A 151 -35.42 -6.10 29.63
CA GLN A 151 -34.71 -7.21 29.00
C GLN A 151 -33.34 -6.74 28.53
N THR A 152 -32.39 -7.67 28.47
CA THR A 152 -31.06 -7.44 27.91
C THR A 152 -30.71 -8.62 27.01
N ARG A 153 -30.15 -8.32 25.83
CA ARG A 153 -29.73 -9.31 24.85
C ARG A 153 -28.32 -9.00 24.39
N GLU A 154 -27.42 -9.92 24.64
CA GLU A 154 -26.04 -9.84 24.19
C GLU A 154 -25.86 -10.67 22.92
N ASP A 155 -25.00 -10.21 22.03
CA ASP A 155 -24.58 -10.96 20.87
C ASP A 155 -23.24 -10.49 20.34
N ASP A 156 -22.51 -11.44 19.77
CA ASP A 156 -21.18 -11.26 19.23
C ASP A 156 -21.21 -11.52 17.71
N VAL A 157 -20.77 -10.52 16.95
CA VAL A 157 -20.72 -10.60 15.49
C VAL A 157 -19.28 -10.69 15.02
N PRO A 158 -18.81 -11.87 14.57
CA PRO A 158 -17.46 -11.99 14.08
C PRO A 158 -17.32 -11.28 12.73
N PHE A 159 -16.16 -10.68 12.52
CA PHE A 159 -15.77 -10.15 11.22
C PHE A 159 -14.31 -10.49 10.92
N GLN A 160 -14.00 -10.53 9.63
CA GLN A 160 -12.65 -10.67 9.14
C GLN A 160 -12.39 -9.59 8.12
N CYS A 161 -11.17 -9.08 8.10
CA CYS A 161 -10.78 -7.95 7.28
C CYS A 161 -9.32 -8.10 6.89
N VAL A 162 -8.99 -7.80 5.63
CA VAL A 162 -7.63 -7.92 5.10
C VAL A 162 -7.12 -6.53 4.76
N ILE A 163 -5.89 -6.24 5.17
CA ILE A 163 -5.18 -5.00 4.83
C ILE A 163 -4.07 -5.35 3.85
N ASP A 164 -4.07 -4.68 2.71
CA ASP A 164 -3.00 -4.77 1.71
C ASP A 164 -1.77 -3.98 2.19
N ARG A 165 -0.63 -4.66 2.27
CA ARG A 165 0.64 -4.15 2.79
C ARG A 165 1.80 -4.77 2.04
N GLU A 166 2.27 -4.12 0.98
CA GLU A 166 3.41 -4.60 0.17
C GLU A 166 4.69 -4.84 1.00
N ASP A 167 4.84 -4.14 2.13
CA ASP A 167 5.95 -4.31 3.06
C ASP A 167 5.72 -5.40 4.12
N ALA A 168 4.60 -6.11 4.11
CA ALA A 168 4.32 -7.20 5.04
C ALA A 168 4.96 -8.51 4.56
N ASN A 169 5.71 -9.15 5.45
CA ASN A 169 6.30 -10.47 5.26
C ASN A 169 5.96 -11.37 6.46
N GLU A 170 6.06 -12.69 6.26
CA GLU A 170 5.86 -13.63 7.36
C GLU A 170 6.85 -13.37 8.50
N GLY A 171 6.34 -13.27 9.72
CA GLY A 171 7.13 -12.93 10.91
C GLY A 171 7.19 -11.44 11.26
N ASP A 172 6.73 -10.55 10.38
CA ASP A 172 6.62 -9.12 10.71
C ASP A 172 5.64 -8.87 11.86
N THR A 173 5.99 -7.91 12.71
CA THR A 173 5.13 -7.46 13.81
C THR A 173 4.31 -6.26 13.38
N PHE A 174 3.01 -6.31 13.66
CA PHE A 174 2.09 -5.20 13.53
C PHE A 174 1.33 -5.02 14.85
N HIS A 175 0.76 -3.84 15.06
CA HIS A 175 -0.17 -3.59 16.16
C HIS A 175 -1.37 -2.80 15.67
N ILE A 176 -2.50 -2.98 16.35
CA ILE A 176 -3.74 -2.24 16.09
C ILE A 176 -3.61 -0.87 16.73
N VAL A 177 -3.85 0.19 15.96
CA VAL A 177 -3.89 1.58 16.45
C VAL A 177 -5.31 2.08 16.69
N GLY A 178 -6.32 1.38 16.15
CA GLY A 178 -7.71 1.67 16.41
C GLY A 178 -8.63 0.64 15.77
N ALA A 179 -9.70 0.31 16.47
CA ALA A 179 -10.79 -0.54 15.98
C ALA A 179 -12.09 0.04 16.51
N ASP A 180 -12.95 0.52 15.62
CA ASP A 180 -14.20 1.19 16.02
C ASP A 180 -15.25 1.11 14.91
N ILE A 181 -16.50 1.42 15.25
CA ILE A 181 -17.59 1.64 14.31
C ILE A 181 -17.37 3.01 13.66
N LEU A 182 -17.00 2.99 12.37
CA LEU A 182 -16.81 4.20 11.59
C LEU A 182 -18.14 4.91 11.31
N CYS A 183 -19.17 4.13 11.02
CA CYS A 183 -20.49 4.64 10.63
C CYS A 183 -21.58 3.60 10.87
N THR A 184 -22.66 4.01 11.52
CA THR A 184 -23.91 3.24 11.58
C THR A 184 -24.81 3.70 10.44
N VAL A 185 -25.06 2.82 9.47
CA VAL A 185 -25.92 3.10 8.30
C VAL A 185 -27.39 3.13 8.71
N PHE A 186 -27.80 2.15 9.52
CA PHE A 186 -29.08 2.14 10.21
C PHE A 186 -29.00 1.21 11.42
N ALA A 187 -29.82 1.47 12.43
CA ALA A 187 -30.03 0.60 13.58
C ALA A 187 -31.44 0.88 14.12
N GLU A 188 -32.38 -0.03 13.86
CA GLU A 188 -33.79 0.20 14.15
C GLU A 188 -34.56 -1.08 14.50
N GLU A 189 -35.67 -0.88 15.21
CA GLU A 189 -36.66 -1.91 15.46
C GLU A 189 -37.36 -2.31 14.15
N ALA A 190 -37.63 -3.60 13.98
CA ALA A 190 -38.25 -4.13 12.78
C ALA A 190 -39.12 -5.36 13.10
N ASN A 191 -39.83 -5.83 12.06
CA ASN A 191 -40.75 -6.95 12.13
C ASN A 191 -41.78 -6.76 13.25
N PHE A 192 -42.70 -5.81 13.06
CA PHE A 192 -43.66 -5.42 14.09
C PHE A 192 -44.94 -6.28 14.06
N ASN A 193 -45.70 -6.29 15.16
CA ASN A 193 -47.09 -6.77 15.16
C ASN A 193 -48.03 -5.84 14.35
N ALA A 194 -49.28 -6.28 14.14
CA ALA A 194 -50.26 -5.59 13.30
C ALA A 194 -50.54 -4.13 13.71
N ASP A 195 -50.56 -3.85 15.01
CA ASP A 195 -50.76 -2.52 15.60
C ASP A 195 -49.44 -1.73 15.77
N ARG A 196 -48.30 -2.32 15.39
CA ARG A 196 -46.95 -1.73 15.49
C ARG A 196 -46.57 -1.27 16.90
N SER A 197 -47.12 -1.93 17.92
CA SER A 197 -46.82 -1.66 19.34
C SER A 197 -45.64 -2.49 19.86
N LEU A 198 -45.33 -3.62 19.20
CA LEU A 198 -44.25 -4.52 19.55
C LEU A 198 -43.34 -4.81 18.35
N ALA A 199 -42.03 -4.73 18.57
CA ALA A 199 -40.98 -5.11 17.64
C ALA A 199 -40.42 -6.49 18.00
N PHE A 200 -40.29 -7.36 16.99
CA PHE A 200 -39.77 -8.72 17.19
C PHE A 200 -38.31 -8.87 16.76
N LYS A 201 -37.75 -7.83 16.15
CA LYS A 201 -36.40 -7.84 15.61
C LYS A 201 -35.76 -6.47 15.76
N TRP A 202 -34.44 -6.46 15.91
CA TRP A 202 -33.60 -5.30 15.71
C TRP A 202 -32.76 -5.55 14.46
N VAL A 203 -32.73 -4.59 13.53
CA VAL A 203 -31.94 -4.68 12.30
C VAL A 203 -30.92 -3.57 12.27
N GLU A 204 -29.71 -3.90 11.84
CA GLU A 204 -28.60 -2.96 11.84
C GLU A 204 -27.65 -3.21 10.68
N LYS A 205 -27.02 -2.12 10.24
CA LYS A 205 -25.95 -2.15 9.25
C LYS A 205 -24.91 -1.12 9.60
N GLU A 206 -23.66 -1.54 9.64
CA GLU A 206 -22.55 -0.71 10.13
C GLU A 206 -21.29 -0.92 9.31
N ILE A 207 -20.40 0.06 9.36
CA ILE A 207 -19.06 0.00 8.80
C ILE A 207 -18.08 -0.04 9.97
N VAL A 208 -17.39 -1.16 10.15
CA VAL A 208 -16.30 -1.29 11.12
C VAL A 208 -15.00 -0.92 10.42
N LYS A 209 -14.16 -0.11 11.09
CA LYS A 209 -12.83 0.25 10.61
C LYS A 209 -11.79 -0.23 11.61
N VAL A 210 -10.80 -0.97 11.11
CA VAL A 210 -9.62 -1.37 11.89
C VAL A 210 -8.36 -0.83 11.22
N CYS A 211 -7.48 -0.23 12.00
CA CYS A 211 -6.24 0.37 11.55
C CYS A 211 -5.04 -0.28 12.25
N ILE A 212 -3.96 -0.48 11.51
CA ILE A 212 -2.71 -1.05 11.99
C ILE A 212 -1.51 -0.17 11.66
N ARG A 213 -0.42 -0.38 12.39
CA ARG A 213 0.92 0.11 12.09
C ARG A 213 1.93 -1.02 12.19
N LYS A 214 3.03 -0.90 11.45
CA LYS A 214 4.13 -1.86 11.51
C LYS A 214 5.00 -1.57 12.74
N GLY A 215 5.54 -2.62 13.35
CA GLY A 215 6.35 -2.55 14.56
C GLY A 215 5.56 -2.85 15.84
N PRO A 216 6.26 -2.87 16.99
CA PRO A 216 5.66 -3.14 18.29
C PRO A 216 4.72 -2.00 18.74
N PRO A 217 3.76 -2.29 19.64
CA PRO A 217 2.93 -1.25 20.24
C PRO A 217 3.79 -0.24 21.04
N PRO A 218 3.39 1.03 21.12
CA PRO A 218 4.06 2.02 21.96
C PRO A 218 4.12 1.58 23.43
N ALA A 219 5.21 1.90 24.12
CA ALA A 219 5.47 1.49 25.50
C ALA A 219 4.40 1.96 26.52
N ASP A 220 3.57 2.93 26.15
CA ASP A 220 2.58 3.57 27.03
C ASP A 220 1.15 2.97 26.90
N THR A 221 1.00 1.74 26.41
CA THR A 221 -0.32 1.07 26.24
C THR A 221 -0.53 -0.18 27.10
N LEU A 222 0.18 -0.29 28.23
CA LEU A 222 -0.07 -1.29 29.27
C LEU A 222 -0.84 -0.70 30.46
#